data_AF-A0A9X2VPX2-F1
#
_entry.id   AF-A0A9X2VPX2-F1
#
_cell.length_a   1.000
_cell.length_b   1.000
_cell.length_c   1.000
_cell.angle_alpha   90.00
_cell.angle_beta   90.00
_cell.angle_gamma   90.00
#
_symmetry.space_group_name_H-M   'P 1'
#
loop_
_entity.id
_entity.type
_entity.pdbx_description
1 polymer ?
#
loop_
_entity_poly.entity_id
_entity_poly.type
_entity_poly.pdbx_seq_one_letter_code
_entity_poly.pdbx_strand_id
1 'polypeptide(L)'
;MTTRIAYRVSVVLFASGLFHLLVFAVDGGPWEGPVSWRKPVTFGLSFGLTLATFAWVGALVRLRPFVVALFTAASVYEVLGITVQAWREVPSHFNNETPFDTAVTIGLALGGGVIIFSVVWLLVTAWRARHLTPSMLLAVRVGAATFLGAMAFGALMIARGSVLARTAGLTEAYGTAGIFKPAHGVAMHGVLLLPLLAWLLTFTTLDERGRTRVVAWTSVAYVALIGAATWYSLG
;
A
#
# COMPACT_ATOMS: atom_id res chain seq x y z
N MET A 1 -2.14 -21.76 -8.47
CA MET A 1 -1.17 -21.16 -9.41
C MET A 1 -0.97 -19.66 -9.13
N THR A 2 -2.05 -18.87 -9.06
CA THR A 2 -2.01 -17.41 -8.86
C THR A 2 -1.22 -16.93 -7.64
N THR A 3 -1.36 -17.57 -6.47
CA THR A 3 -0.62 -17.18 -5.25
C THR A 3 0.90 -17.35 -5.37
N ARG A 4 1.36 -18.41 -6.05
CA ARG A 4 2.80 -18.63 -6.28
C ARG A 4 3.38 -17.57 -7.23
N ILE A 5 2.61 -17.15 -8.22
CA ILE A 5 2.98 -16.06 -9.14
C ILE A 5 3.06 -14.75 -8.36
N ALA A 6 2.06 -14.45 -7.52
CA ALA A 6 2.06 -13.23 -6.70
C ALA A 6 3.31 -13.11 -5.83
N TYR A 7 3.78 -14.20 -5.19
CA TYR A 7 5.03 -14.19 -4.42
C TYR A 7 6.29 -13.98 -5.28
N ARG A 8 6.33 -14.52 -6.49
CA ARG A 8 7.47 -14.27 -7.41
C ARG A 8 7.49 -12.81 -7.84
N VAL A 9 6.34 -12.29 -8.24
CA VAL A 9 6.18 -10.88 -8.61
C VAL A 9 6.53 -9.99 -7.42
N SER A 10 6.10 -10.32 -6.21
CA SER A 10 6.40 -9.51 -5.02
C SER A 10 7.90 -9.41 -4.75
N VAL A 11 8.65 -10.51 -4.92
CA VAL A 11 10.12 -10.49 -4.82
C VAL A 11 10.74 -9.61 -5.89
N VAL A 12 10.27 -9.68 -7.15
CA VAL A 12 10.76 -8.84 -8.24
C VAL A 12 10.50 -7.35 -7.97
N LEU A 13 9.30 -6.99 -7.52
CA LEU A 13 8.97 -5.60 -7.17
C LEU A 13 9.83 -5.08 -6.02
N PHE A 14 10.02 -5.90 -4.98
CA PHE A 14 10.87 -5.55 -3.84
C PHE A 14 12.34 -5.37 -4.26
N ALA A 15 12.86 -6.30 -5.06
CA ALA A 15 14.22 -6.23 -5.60
C ALA A 15 14.40 -5.01 -6.52
N SER A 16 13.39 -4.64 -7.30
CA SER A 16 13.38 -3.39 -8.07
C SER A 16 13.54 -2.17 -7.15
N GLY A 17 12.83 -2.12 -6.02
CA GLY A 17 12.99 -1.04 -5.04
C GLY A 17 14.41 -0.96 -4.46
N LEU A 18 15.01 -2.11 -4.14
CA LEU A 18 16.42 -2.17 -3.68
C LEU A 18 17.40 -1.74 -4.77
N PHE A 19 17.16 -2.16 -6.01
CA PHE A 19 17.98 -1.76 -7.15
C PHE A 19 17.98 -0.24 -7.32
N HIS A 20 16.81 0.41 -7.29
CA HIS A 20 16.73 1.87 -7.38
C HIS A 20 17.35 2.59 -6.18
N LEU A 21 17.44 1.93 -5.02
CA LEU A 21 18.15 2.48 -3.86
C LEU A 21 19.65 2.49 -4.11
N LEU A 22 20.18 1.45 -4.77
CA LEU A 22 21.57 1.44 -5.22
C LEU A 22 21.82 2.47 -6.31
N VAL A 23 20.89 2.65 -7.25
CA VAL A 23 20.96 3.72 -8.27
C VAL A 23 21.06 5.08 -7.57
N PHE A 24 20.17 5.36 -6.61
CA PHE A 24 20.22 6.61 -5.83
C PHE A 24 21.56 6.80 -5.10
N ALA A 25 22.14 5.73 -4.53
CA ALA A 25 23.42 5.82 -3.84
C ALA A 25 24.60 6.14 -4.76
N VAL A 26 24.50 5.86 -6.06
CA VAL A 26 25.53 6.13 -7.06
C VAL A 26 25.30 7.45 -7.80
N ASP A 27 24.08 7.64 -8.32
CA ASP A 27 23.67 8.80 -9.12
C ASP A 27 23.44 10.06 -8.27
N GLY A 28 22.99 9.87 -7.02
CA GLY A 28 22.74 10.96 -6.08
C GLY A 28 21.44 11.72 -6.35
N GLY A 29 21.48 13.04 -6.13
CA GLY A 29 20.33 13.94 -6.27
C GLY A 29 19.48 14.09 -5.00
N PRO A 30 18.44 14.95 -5.03
CA PRO A 30 17.57 15.18 -3.89
C PRO A 30 16.67 13.96 -3.62
N TRP A 31 16.52 13.60 -2.35
CA TRP A 31 15.56 12.56 -1.93
C TRP A 31 14.09 13.03 -2.07
N GLU A 32 13.86 14.33 -2.01
CA GLU A 32 12.54 14.94 -2.16
C GLU A 32 12.31 15.48 -3.58
N GLY A 33 11.06 15.78 -3.88
CA GLY A 33 10.65 16.32 -5.18
C GLY A 33 9.94 15.33 -6.11
N PRO A 34 9.45 15.82 -7.26
CA PRO A 34 8.54 15.08 -8.13
C PRO A 34 9.23 13.99 -8.97
N VAL A 35 10.55 14.14 -9.21
CA VAL A 35 11.39 13.25 -10.05
C VAL A 35 12.42 12.45 -9.25
N SER A 36 12.38 12.55 -7.92
CA SER A 36 13.34 11.86 -7.04
C SER A 36 13.27 10.33 -7.14
N TRP A 37 14.46 9.69 -7.05
CA TRP A 37 14.65 8.25 -6.91
C TRP A 37 13.91 7.62 -5.72
N ARG A 38 13.50 8.42 -4.72
CA ARG A 38 12.65 7.96 -3.62
C ARG A 38 11.40 7.24 -4.13
N LYS A 39 10.76 7.73 -5.19
CA LYS A 39 9.52 7.13 -5.70
C LYS A 39 9.72 5.67 -6.13
N PRO A 40 10.60 5.34 -7.11
CA PRO A 40 10.80 3.95 -7.50
C PRO A 40 11.32 3.06 -6.36
N VAL A 41 12.16 3.59 -5.46
CA VAL A 41 12.57 2.87 -4.24
C VAL A 41 11.38 2.48 -3.39
N THR A 42 10.64 3.48 -2.92
CA THR A 42 9.55 3.27 -1.96
C THR A 42 8.38 2.52 -2.56
N PHE A 43 8.04 2.76 -3.83
CA PHE A 43 6.99 1.99 -4.51
C PHE A 43 7.39 0.54 -4.71
N GLY A 44 8.61 0.25 -5.20
CA GLY A 44 9.08 -1.12 -5.36
C GLY A 44 9.07 -1.92 -4.05
N LEU A 45 9.66 -1.36 -2.99
CA LEU A 45 9.69 -1.98 -1.67
C LEU A 45 8.28 -2.18 -1.09
N SER A 46 7.43 -1.15 -1.15
CA SER A 46 6.10 -1.17 -0.54
C SER A 46 5.14 -2.09 -1.29
N PHE A 47 5.12 -2.07 -2.62
CA PHE A 47 4.29 -2.98 -3.42
C PHE A 47 4.80 -4.41 -3.36
N GLY A 48 6.12 -4.62 -3.29
CA GLY A 48 6.69 -5.95 -3.03
C GLY A 48 6.19 -6.52 -1.71
N LEU A 49 6.37 -5.80 -0.60
CA LEU A 49 5.92 -6.27 0.71
C LEU A 49 4.39 -6.44 0.78
N THR A 50 3.65 -5.46 0.26
CA THR A 50 2.19 -5.44 0.29
C THR A 50 1.59 -6.56 -0.57
N LEU A 51 2.14 -6.85 -1.75
CA LEU A 51 1.67 -7.95 -2.59
C LEU A 51 1.90 -9.31 -1.93
N ALA A 52 3.06 -9.52 -1.31
CA ALA A 52 3.33 -10.74 -0.55
C ALA A 52 2.33 -10.89 0.62
N THR A 53 2.08 -9.79 1.33
CA THR A 53 1.10 -9.74 2.43
C THR A 53 -0.31 -10.02 1.94
N PHE A 54 -0.74 -9.41 0.84
CA PHE A 54 -2.06 -9.59 0.25
C PHE A 54 -2.28 -11.04 -0.19
N ALA A 55 -1.26 -11.67 -0.79
CA ALA A 55 -1.29 -13.08 -1.15
C ALA A 55 -1.38 -14.00 0.07
N TRP A 56 -0.63 -13.70 1.14
CA TRP A 56 -0.65 -14.45 2.39
C TRP A 56 -1.98 -14.35 3.12
N VAL A 57 -2.44 -13.14 3.42
CA VAL A 57 -3.73 -12.90 4.09
C VAL A 57 -4.89 -13.37 3.22
N GLY A 58 -4.80 -13.17 1.91
CA GLY A 58 -5.75 -13.71 0.94
C GLY A 58 -5.88 -15.24 1.05
N ALA A 59 -4.78 -15.97 1.25
CA ALA A 59 -4.83 -17.41 1.48
C ALA A 59 -5.53 -17.77 2.80
N LEU A 60 -5.27 -17.03 3.89
CA LEU A 60 -5.92 -17.24 5.20
C LEU A 60 -7.46 -17.14 5.10
N VAL A 61 -7.96 -16.14 4.38
CA VAL A 61 -9.40 -15.89 4.23
C VAL A 61 -10.05 -16.63 3.05
N ARG A 62 -9.27 -17.42 2.29
CA ARG A 62 -9.72 -18.11 1.06
C ARG A 62 -10.23 -17.14 -0.01
N LEU A 63 -9.48 -16.06 -0.23
CA LEU A 63 -9.77 -15.05 -1.25
C LEU A 63 -9.79 -15.65 -2.65
N ARG A 64 -10.69 -15.15 -3.50
CA ARG A 64 -10.81 -15.64 -4.88
C ARG A 64 -9.53 -15.36 -5.67
N PRO A 65 -9.00 -16.34 -6.44
CA PRO A 65 -7.73 -16.18 -7.16
C PRO A 65 -7.70 -14.97 -8.10
N PHE A 66 -8.81 -14.63 -8.77
CA PHE A 66 -8.84 -13.49 -9.68
C PHE A 66 -8.58 -12.15 -8.97
N VAL A 67 -8.98 -12.00 -7.69
CA VAL A 67 -8.74 -10.78 -6.92
C VAL A 67 -7.25 -10.62 -6.63
N VAL A 68 -6.56 -11.73 -6.32
CA VAL A 68 -5.10 -11.75 -6.19
C VAL A 68 -4.45 -11.39 -7.52
N ALA A 69 -4.96 -11.90 -8.64
CA ALA A 69 -4.45 -11.55 -9.97
C ALA A 69 -4.63 -10.05 -10.30
N LEU A 70 -5.80 -9.46 -10.01
CA LEU A 70 -6.07 -8.03 -10.20
C LEU A 70 -5.12 -7.17 -9.36
N PHE A 71 -4.98 -7.48 -8.07
CA PHE A 71 -4.06 -6.77 -7.19
C PHE A 71 -2.60 -6.89 -7.68
N THR A 72 -2.20 -8.08 -8.15
CA THR A 72 -0.87 -8.33 -8.72
C THR A 72 -0.63 -7.47 -9.95
N ALA A 73 -1.57 -7.49 -10.92
CA ALA A 73 -1.45 -6.74 -12.16
C ALA A 73 -1.40 -5.22 -11.91
N ALA A 74 -2.26 -4.72 -11.02
CA ALA A 74 -2.24 -3.30 -10.64
C ALA A 74 -0.91 -2.94 -9.94
N SER A 75 -0.41 -3.77 -9.02
CA SER A 75 0.88 -3.55 -8.35
C SER A 75 2.05 -3.47 -9.34
N VAL A 76 2.06 -4.33 -10.35
CA VAL A 76 3.07 -4.31 -11.41
C VAL A 76 2.96 -3.02 -12.22
N TYR A 77 1.75 -2.64 -12.63
CA TYR A 77 1.52 -1.43 -13.40
C TYR A 77 1.96 -0.17 -12.64
N GLU A 78 1.61 -0.07 -11.36
CA GLU A 78 2.01 1.03 -10.47
C GLU A 78 3.54 1.19 -10.43
N VAL A 79 4.25 0.12 -10.08
CA VAL A 79 5.72 0.16 -9.97
C VAL A 79 6.36 0.45 -11.32
N LEU A 80 5.88 -0.17 -12.41
CA LEU A 80 6.42 0.06 -13.75
C LEU A 80 6.19 1.50 -14.22
N GLY A 81 4.98 2.04 -14.07
CA GLY A 81 4.64 3.40 -14.47
C GLY A 81 5.48 4.44 -13.72
N ILE A 82 5.64 4.27 -12.39
CA ILE A 82 6.54 5.11 -11.58
C ILE A 82 7.99 4.99 -12.06
N THR A 83 8.46 3.76 -12.27
CA THR A 83 9.84 3.48 -12.65
C THR A 83 10.18 4.09 -13.99
N VAL A 84 9.37 3.84 -15.02
CA VAL A 84 9.57 4.38 -16.38
C VAL A 84 9.60 5.90 -16.35
N GLN A 85 8.72 6.54 -15.56
CA GLN A 85 8.71 8.00 -15.46
C GLN A 85 9.93 8.56 -14.73
N ALA A 86 10.40 7.90 -13.68
CA ALA A 86 11.64 8.28 -12.98
C ALA A 86 12.86 8.21 -13.90
N TRP A 87 13.01 7.13 -14.69
CA TRP A 87 14.10 6.99 -15.66
C TRP A 87 14.00 7.97 -16.85
N ARG A 88 12.83 8.53 -17.10
CA ARG A 88 12.63 9.63 -18.05
C ARG A 88 12.81 11.01 -17.42
N GLU A 89 13.14 11.07 -16.13
CA GLU A 89 13.31 12.31 -15.36
C GLU A 89 12.07 13.23 -15.37
N VAL A 90 10.87 12.64 -15.47
CA VAL A 90 9.61 13.39 -15.45
C VAL A 90 8.67 12.91 -14.35
N PRO A 91 7.76 13.77 -13.86
CA PRO A 91 6.84 13.38 -12.80
C PRO A 91 5.88 12.29 -13.28
N SER A 92 5.62 11.32 -12.39
CA SER A 92 4.71 10.21 -12.69
C SER A 92 3.23 10.50 -12.45
N HIS A 93 2.92 11.47 -11.60
CA HIS A 93 1.55 11.87 -11.26
C HIS A 93 1.33 13.30 -11.69
N PHE A 94 0.08 13.62 -12.07
CA PHE A 94 -0.37 14.95 -12.50
C PHE A 94 0.36 15.51 -13.74
N ASN A 95 1.19 14.69 -14.39
CA ASN A 95 1.94 15.09 -15.57
C ASN A 95 1.11 14.80 -16.82
N ASN A 96 0.75 15.87 -17.54
CA ASN A 96 0.02 15.81 -18.79
C ASN A 96 0.76 16.55 -19.92
N GLU A 97 2.09 16.66 -19.83
CA GLU A 97 2.91 17.36 -20.83
C GLU A 97 2.89 16.66 -22.20
N THR A 98 2.90 15.33 -22.21
CA THR A 98 2.79 14.52 -23.44
C THR A 98 1.62 13.53 -23.38
N PRO A 99 1.17 12.99 -24.53
CA PRO A 99 0.15 11.93 -24.54
C PRO A 99 0.57 10.68 -23.73
N PHE A 100 1.86 10.33 -23.75
CA PHE A 100 2.37 9.20 -22.99
C PHE A 100 2.36 9.49 -21.48
N ASP A 101 2.76 10.70 -21.06
CA ASP A 101 2.71 11.10 -19.64
C ASP A 101 1.28 11.11 -19.09
N THR A 102 0.36 11.62 -19.91
CA THR A 102 -1.07 11.61 -19.61
C THR A 102 -1.58 10.17 -19.45
N ALA A 103 -1.19 9.26 -20.36
CA ALA A 103 -1.59 7.86 -20.29
C ALA A 103 -1.08 7.17 -19.02
N VAL A 104 0.18 7.44 -18.61
CA VAL A 104 0.73 6.91 -17.35
C VAL A 104 -0.01 7.50 -16.15
N THR A 105 -0.22 8.82 -16.10
CA THR A 105 -0.97 9.49 -15.02
C THR A 105 -2.37 8.89 -14.85
N ILE A 106 -3.13 8.74 -15.94
CA ILE A 106 -4.47 8.13 -15.92
C ILE A 106 -4.38 6.66 -15.50
N GLY A 107 -3.42 5.91 -16.04
CA GLY A 107 -3.23 4.51 -15.72
C GLY A 107 -2.94 4.26 -14.24
N LEU A 108 -2.10 5.10 -13.60
CA LEU A 108 -1.83 5.01 -12.16
C LEU A 108 -3.10 5.31 -11.34
N ALA A 109 -3.92 6.28 -11.76
CA ALA A 109 -5.20 6.53 -11.09
C ALA A 109 -6.17 5.33 -11.21
N LEU A 110 -6.24 4.70 -12.38
CA LEU A 110 -7.05 3.50 -12.60
C LEU A 110 -6.49 2.28 -11.82
N GLY A 111 -5.17 2.13 -11.78
CA GLY A 111 -4.47 1.12 -10.98
C GLY A 111 -4.82 1.22 -9.50
N GLY A 112 -4.77 2.43 -8.94
CA GLY A 112 -5.25 2.74 -7.59
C GLY A 112 -6.72 2.33 -7.36
N GLY A 113 -7.59 2.56 -8.34
CA GLY A 113 -8.98 2.09 -8.32
C GLY A 113 -9.11 0.56 -8.25
N VAL A 114 -8.32 -0.17 -9.03
CA VAL A 114 -8.29 -1.65 -9.01
C VAL A 114 -7.76 -2.19 -7.67
N ILE A 115 -6.78 -1.49 -7.09
CA ILE A 115 -6.25 -1.81 -5.75
C ILE A 115 -7.35 -1.61 -4.70
N ILE A 116 -8.04 -0.46 -4.70
CA ILE A 116 -9.17 -0.19 -3.78
C ILE A 116 -10.21 -1.30 -3.88
N PHE A 117 -10.64 -1.65 -5.09
CA PHE A 117 -11.60 -2.73 -5.32
C PHE A 117 -11.12 -4.06 -4.71
N SER A 118 -9.86 -4.40 -4.93
CA SER A 118 -9.27 -5.64 -4.42
C SER A 118 -9.19 -5.66 -2.89
N VAL A 119 -8.88 -4.53 -2.25
CA VAL A 119 -8.85 -4.37 -0.79
C VAL A 119 -10.25 -4.43 -0.19
N VAL A 120 -11.27 -3.83 -0.83
CA VAL A 120 -12.67 -3.96 -0.41
C VAL A 120 -13.09 -5.43 -0.46
N TRP A 121 -12.73 -6.16 -1.53
CA TRP A 121 -13.04 -7.58 -1.64
C TRP A 121 -12.35 -8.42 -0.55
N LEU A 122 -11.08 -8.11 -0.25
CA LEU A 122 -10.35 -8.73 0.85
C LEU A 122 -11.07 -8.49 2.19
N LEU A 123 -11.46 -7.25 2.49
CA LEU A 123 -12.17 -6.90 3.71
C LEU A 123 -13.51 -7.66 3.83
N VAL A 124 -14.33 -7.66 2.78
CA VAL A 124 -15.61 -8.39 2.77
C VAL A 124 -15.39 -9.88 3.00
N THR A 125 -14.35 -10.46 2.40
CA THR A 125 -14.01 -11.88 2.58
C THR A 125 -13.52 -12.16 4.00
N ALA A 126 -12.69 -11.28 4.58
CA ALA A 126 -12.24 -11.35 5.97
C ALA A 126 -13.40 -11.31 6.98
N TRP A 127 -14.45 -10.53 6.71
CA TRP A 127 -15.65 -10.52 7.56
C TRP A 127 -16.41 -11.84 7.54
N ARG A 128 -16.30 -12.62 6.45
CA ARG A 128 -16.96 -13.92 6.27
C ARG A 128 -16.11 -15.11 6.69
N ALA A 129 -14.82 -14.92 6.99
CA ALA A 129 -13.84 -15.98 7.31
C ALA A 129 -13.99 -16.58 8.71
N ARG A 130 -15.18 -17.09 9.07
CA ARG A 130 -15.51 -17.63 10.40
C ARG A 130 -14.76 -18.91 10.78
N HIS A 131 -14.03 -19.52 9.83
CA HIS A 131 -13.17 -20.69 10.06
C HIS A 131 -11.86 -20.37 10.78
N LEU A 132 -11.48 -19.08 10.88
CA LEU A 132 -10.28 -18.64 11.58
C LEU A 132 -10.47 -18.65 13.10
N THR A 133 -9.38 -18.83 13.85
CA THR A 133 -9.39 -18.65 15.30
C THR A 133 -9.77 -17.20 15.67
N PRO A 134 -10.41 -16.96 16.83
CA PRO A 134 -10.84 -15.62 17.24
C PRO A 134 -9.76 -14.52 17.13
N SER A 135 -8.53 -14.81 17.57
CA SER A 135 -7.38 -13.89 17.51
C SER A 135 -6.99 -13.55 16.08
N MET A 136 -6.85 -14.56 15.21
CA MET A 136 -6.52 -14.37 13.80
C MET A 136 -7.65 -13.67 13.04
N LEU A 137 -8.90 -14.02 13.34
CA LEU A 137 -10.08 -13.40 12.73
C LEU A 137 -10.15 -11.89 13.03
N LEU A 138 -9.91 -11.52 14.29
CA LEU A 138 -9.85 -10.11 14.70
C LEU A 138 -8.70 -9.39 13.98
N ALA A 139 -7.50 -9.97 14.02
CA ALA A 139 -6.31 -9.42 13.39
C ALA A 139 -6.49 -9.14 11.90
N VAL A 140 -7.03 -10.11 11.15
CA VAL A 140 -7.24 -9.98 9.70
C VAL A 140 -8.32 -8.93 9.39
N ARG A 141 -9.38 -8.83 10.20
CA ARG A 141 -10.43 -7.82 9.99
C ARG A 141 -9.94 -6.40 10.23
N VAL A 142 -9.27 -6.17 11.36
CA VAL A 142 -8.71 -4.84 11.67
C VAL A 142 -7.60 -4.51 10.68
N GLY A 143 -6.74 -5.49 10.35
CA GLY A 143 -5.69 -5.31 9.34
C GLY A 143 -6.24 -4.93 7.97
N ALA A 144 -7.26 -5.64 7.47
CA ALA A 144 -7.91 -5.30 6.21
C ALA A 144 -8.64 -3.94 6.26
N ALA A 145 -9.24 -3.58 7.40
CA ALA A 145 -9.92 -2.29 7.57
C ALA A 145 -8.94 -1.12 7.58
N THR A 146 -7.81 -1.24 8.28
CA THR A 146 -6.75 -0.23 8.28
C THR A 146 -6.09 -0.10 6.91
N PHE A 147 -5.91 -1.22 6.20
CA PHE A 147 -5.42 -1.19 4.82
C PHE A 147 -6.40 -0.48 3.86
N LEU A 148 -7.72 -0.65 4.03
CA LEU A 148 -8.71 0.14 3.31
C LEU A 148 -8.63 1.63 3.67
N GLY A 149 -8.39 1.96 4.94
CA GLY A 149 -8.11 3.33 5.39
C GLY A 149 -6.89 3.94 4.69
N ALA A 150 -5.82 3.16 4.49
CA ALA A 150 -4.66 3.58 3.71
C ALA A 150 -5.05 3.93 2.27
N MET A 151 -5.91 3.12 1.64
CA MET A 151 -6.39 3.41 0.29
C MET A 151 -7.21 4.70 0.22
N ALA A 152 -8.01 4.99 1.26
CA ALA A 152 -8.72 6.26 1.36
C ALA A 152 -7.75 7.46 1.43
N PHE A 153 -6.69 7.39 2.23
CA PHE A 153 -5.65 8.43 2.24
C PHE A 153 -4.99 8.59 0.87
N GLY A 154 -4.69 7.48 0.17
CA GLY A 154 -4.15 7.50 -1.19
C GLY A 154 -5.07 8.23 -2.17
N ALA A 155 -6.35 7.88 -2.18
CA ALA A 155 -7.36 8.53 -3.02
C ALA A 155 -7.51 10.03 -2.70
N LEU A 156 -7.49 10.41 -1.43
CA LEU A 156 -7.52 11.82 -1.01
C LEU A 156 -6.31 12.61 -1.51
N MET A 157 -5.10 12.03 -1.45
CA MET A 157 -3.88 12.67 -1.98
C MET A 157 -3.98 12.89 -3.50
N ILE A 158 -4.47 11.90 -4.25
CA ILE A 158 -4.68 12.02 -5.70
C ILE A 158 -5.75 13.05 -6.04
N ALA A 159 -6.89 13.02 -5.33
CA ALA A 159 -7.97 13.98 -5.54
C ALA A 159 -7.51 15.41 -5.27
N ARG A 160 -6.86 15.64 -4.11
CA ARG A 160 -6.30 16.95 -3.74
C ARG A 160 -5.27 17.41 -4.76
N GLY A 161 -4.30 16.57 -5.11
CA GLY A 161 -3.26 16.93 -6.07
C GLY A 161 -3.82 17.23 -7.46
N SER A 162 -4.86 16.52 -7.89
CA SER A 162 -5.55 16.78 -9.15
C SER A 162 -6.27 18.13 -9.15
N VAL A 163 -6.88 18.53 -8.03
CA VAL A 163 -7.49 19.86 -7.88
C VAL A 163 -6.40 20.94 -7.91
N LEU A 164 -5.35 20.81 -7.09
CA LEU A 164 -4.25 21.76 -7.03
C LEU A 164 -3.55 21.95 -8.38
N ALA A 165 -3.31 20.85 -9.11
CA ALA A 165 -2.70 20.90 -10.43
C ALA A 165 -3.49 21.77 -11.42
N ARG A 166 -4.83 21.81 -11.28
CA ARG A 166 -5.72 22.62 -12.13
C ARG A 166 -5.92 24.05 -11.63
N THR A 167 -5.87 24.29 -10.32
CA THR A 167 -6.24 25.58 -9.73
C THR A 167 -5.08 26.43 -9.25
N ALA A 168 -3.99 25.80 -8.79
CA ALA A 168 -2.82 26.45 -8.19
C ALA A 168 -1.50 26.13 -8.92
N GLY A 169 -1.52 25.18 -9.85
CA GLY A 169 -0.37 24.77 -10.65
C GLY A 169 0.38 23.56 -10.10
N LEU A 170 1.31 23.03 -10.89
CA LEU A 170 2.02 21.78 -10.61
C LEU A 170 2.96 21.87 -9.41
N THR A 171 3.62 23.01 -9.20
CA THR A 171 4.52 23.22 -8.06
C THR A 171 3.80 23.00 -6.73
N GLU A 172 2.61 23.59 -6.58
CA GLU A 172 1.78 23.44 -5.37
C GLU A 172 1.28 21.99 -5.24
N ALA A 173 0.80 21.39 -6.33
CA ALA A 173 0.37 19.99 -6.34
C ALA A 173 1.48 19.04 -5.87
N TYR A 174 2.71 19.20 -6.36
CA TYR A 174 3.84 18.36 -5.95
C TYR A 174 4.31 18.62 -4.52
N GLY A 175 4.20 19.86 -4.04
CA GLY A 175 4.58 20.24 -2.68
C GLY A 175 3.62 19.69 -1.62
N THR A 176 2.30 19.77 -1.85
CA THR A 176 1.33 19.59 -0.76
C THR A 176 0.32 18.46 -0.96
N ALA A 177 0.20 17.86 -2.16
CA ALA A 177 -0.72 16.75 -2.36
C ALA A 177 -0.40 15.52 -1.50
N GLY A 178 0.89 15.33 -1.17
CA GLY A 178 1.39 14.21 -0.37
C GLY A 178 1.22 14.34 1.14
N ILE A 179 0.39 15.27 1.62
CA ILE A 179 0.25 15.58 3.05
C ILE A 179 -0.02 14.35 3.92
N PHE A 180 -0.83 13.40 3.42
CA PHE A 180 -1.24 12.20 4.16
C PHE A 180 -0.25 11.03 4.02
N LYS A 181 0.94 11.22 3.45
CA LYS A 181 1.95 10.15 3.31
C LYS A 181 2.24 9.43 4.63
N PRO A 182 2.42 10.10 5.79
CA PRO A 182 2.64 9.40 7.06
C PRO A 182 1.45 8.53 7.46
N ALA A 183 0.24 9.10 7.47
CA ALA A 183 -0.99 8.38 7.82
C ALA A 183 -1.26 7.19 6.88
N HIS A 184 -1.07 7.39 5.57
CA HIS A 184 -1.15 6.36 4.55
C HIS A 184 -0.17 5.21 4.82
N GLY A 185 1.11 5.53 5.05
CA GLY A 185 2.15 4.55 5.33
C GLY A 185 1.86 3.72 6.58
N VAL A 186 1.49 4.37 7.69
CA VAL A 186 1.12 3.66 8.92
C VAL A 186 -0.11 2.78 8.70
N ALA A 187 -1.18 3.31 8.11
CA ALA A 187 -2.41 2.54 7.89
C ALA A 187 -2.19 1.31 6.98
N MET A 188 -1.27 1.40 6.00
CA MET A 188 -1.02 0.34 5.02
C MET A 188 -0.55 -0.97 5.67
N HIS A 189 0.24 -0.90 6.74
CA HIS A 189 0.92 -2.06 7.29
C HIS A 189 0.08 -2.91 8.26
N GLY A 190 -1.12 -2.45 8.64
CA GLY A 190 -1.96 -3.16 9.61
C GLY A 190 -2.36 -4.57 9.15
N VAL A 191 -2.56 -4.74 7.84
CA VAL A 191 -2.86 -6.04 7.20
C VAL A 191 -1.71 -7.04 7.29
N LEU A 192 -0.47 -6.58 7.47
CA LEU A 192 0.68 -7.43 7.76
C LEU A 192 0.85 -7.64 9.26
N LEU A 193 0.96 -6.53 10.01
CA LEU A 193 1.42 -6.54 11.39
C LEU A 193 0.46 -7.26 12.35
N LEU A 194 -0.85 -7.05 12.20
CA LEU A 194 -1.83 -7.64 13.11
C LEU A 194 -1.96 -9.16 12.90
N PRO A 195 -2.11 -9.69 11.66
CA PRO A 195 -2.10 -11.14 11.44
C PRO A 195 -0.76 -11.78 11.82
N LEU A 196 0.36 -11.09 11.59
CA LEU A 196 1.68 -11.58 11.98
C LEU A 196 1.78 -11.72 13.50
N LEU A 197 1.31 -10.72 14.26
CA LEU A 197 1.22 -10.80 15.71
C LEU A 197 0.36 -11.99 16.16
N ALA A 198 -0.84 -12.15 15.61
CA ALA A 198 -1.72 -13.26 15.95
C ALA A 198 -1.07 -14.62 15.68
N TRP A 199 -0.33 -14.75 14.57
CA TRP A 199 0.46 -15.94 14.25
C TRP A 199 1.61 -16.16 15.22
N LEU A 200 2.40 -15.13 15.55
CA LEU A 200 3.51 -15.25 16.50
C LEU A 200 3.04 -15.66 17.90
N LEU A 201 1.87 -15.18 18.33
CA LEU A 201 1.27 -15.57 19.61
C LEU A 201 0.93 -17.07 19.68
N THR A 202 0.85 -17.78 18.56
CA THR A 202 0.64 -19.23 18.54
C THR A 202 1.80 -20.03 19.14
N PHE A 203 3.00 -19.44 19.18
CA PHE A 203 4.20 -20.01 19.79
C PHE A 203 4.33 -19.72 21.29
N THR A 204 3.32 -19.09 21.89
CA THR A 204 3.30 -18.76 23.33
C THR A 204 2.38 -19.70 24.10
N THR A 205 2.49 -19.68 25.43
CA THR A 205 1.61 -20.43 26.36
C THR A 205 0.23 -19.80 26.54
N LEU A 206 -0.04 -18.64 25.91
CA LEU A 206 -1.34 -17.99 26.01
C LEU A 206 -2.43 -18.85 25.38
N ASP A 207 -3.56 -18.98 26.08
CA ASP A 207 -4.78 -19.54 25.52
C ASP A 207 -5.39 -18.59 24.47
N GLU A 208 -6.37 -19.08 23.70
CA GLU A 208 -6.96 -18.30 22.61
C GLU A 208 -7.61 -16.99 23.10
N ARG A 209 -8.12 -16.98 24.34
CA ARG A 209 -8.69 -15.78 24.96
C ARG A 209 -7.60 -14.74 25.26
N GLY A 210 -6.46 -15.16 25.79
CA GLY A 210 -5.29 -14.32 26.00
C GLY A 210 -4.75 -13.74 24.70
N ARG A 211 -4.58 -14.58 23.66
CA ARG A 211 -4.14 -14.14 22.32
C ARG A 211 -5.08 -13.10 21.73
N THR A 212 -6.39 -13.34 21.82
CA THR A 212 -7.42 -12.42 21.32
C THR A 212 -7.37 -11.07 22.05
N ARG A 213 -7.16 -11.06 23.37
CA ARG A 213 -7.00 -9.82 24.14
C ARG A 213 -5.78 -9.02 23.72
N VAL A 214 -4.64 -9.67 23.51
CA VAL A 214 -3.41 -9.01 23.02
C VAL A 214 -3.68 -8.38 21.65
N VAL A 215 -4.23 -9.15 20.70
CA VAL A 215 -4.58 -8.63 19.37
C VAL A 215 -5.57 -7.46 19.45
N ALA A 216 -6.56 -7.52 20.34
CA ALA A 216 -7.53 -6.44 20.52
C ALA A 216 -6.87 -5.14 21.03
N TRP A 217 -6.04 -5.22 22.06
CA TRP A 217 -5.34 -4.05 22.58
C TRP A 217 -4.33 -3.48 21.58
N THR A 218 -3.58 -4.33 20.88
CA THR A 218 -2.70 -3.88 19.80
C THR A 218 -3.50 -3.25 18.67
N SER A 219 -4.67 -3.78 18.33
CA SER A 219 -5.55 -3.18 17.31
C SER A 219 -6.01 -1.78 17.71
N VAL A 220 -6.42 -1.57 18.96
CA VAL A 220 -6.80 -0.25 19.49
C VAL A 220 -5.62 0.71 19.43
N ALA A 221 -4.44 0.28 19.91
CA ALA A 221 -3.23 1.09 19.86
C ALA A 221 -2.82 1.44 18.42
N TYR A 222 -2.98 0.51 17.49
CA TYR A 222 -2.65 0.72 16.08
C TYR A 222 -3.61 1.73 15.41
N VAL A 223 -4.91 1.64 15.70
CA VAL A 223 -5.89 2.63 15.21
C VAL A 223 -5.63 4.01 15.82
N ALA A 224 -5.28 4.09 17.11
CA ALA A 224 -4.87 5.34 17.74
C ALA A 224 -3.61 5.93 17.09
N LEU A 225 -2.63 5.09 16.75
CA LEU A 225 -1.42 5.51 16.03
C LEU A 225 -1.74 6.07 14.64
N ILE A 226 -2.68 5.45 13.90
CA ILE A 226 -3.15 6.00 12.62
C ILE A 226 -3.81 7.37 12.84
N GLY A 227 -4.63 7.51 13.89
CA GLY A 227 -5.24 8.79 14.28
C GLY A 227 -4.18 9.87 14.56
N ALA A 228 -3.15 9.53 15.35
CA ALA A 228 -2.04 10.42 15.64
C ALA A 228 -1.23 10.80 14.38
N ALA A 229 -0.96 9.85 13.49
CA ALA A 229 -0.30 10.11 12.21
C ALA A 229 -1.14 11.00 11.29
N THR A 230 -2.47 10.85 11.34
CA THR A 230 -3.42 11.70 10.61
C THR A 230 -3.39 13.12 11.17
N TRP A 231 -3.43 13.27 12.50
CA TRP A 231 -3.31 14.57 13.16
C TRP A 231 -1.99 15.26 12.80
N TYR A 232 -0.87 14.53 12.90
CA TYR A 232 0.44 15.03 12.47
C TYR A 232 0.48 15.43 11.00
N SER A 233 -0.25 14.72 10.13
CA SER A 233 -0.34 15.08 8.72
C SER A 233 -1.09 16.40 8.51
N LEU A 234 -2.01 16.78 9.40
CA LEU A 234 -2.85 17.97 9.23
C LEU A 234 -2.27 19.26 9.86
N GLY A 235 -1.33 19.13 10.79
CA GLY A 235 -0.66 20.25 11.47
C GLY A 235 0.61 20.67 10.75
#